data_AF-A0A6A6QG44-F1
#
_entry.id   AF-A0A6A6QG44-F1
#
_cell.length_a   1.000
_cell.length_b   1.000
_cell.length_c   1.000
_cell.angle_alpha   90.00
_cell.angle_beta   90.00
_cell.angle_gamma   90.00
#
_symmetry.space_group_name_H-M   'P 1'
#
loop_
_entity.id
_entity.type
_entity.pdbx_description
1 polymer ?
#
loop_
_entity_poly.entity_id
_entity_poly.type
_entity_poly.pdbx_seq_one_letter_code
_entity_poly.pdbx_strand_id
1 'polypeptide(L)'
;MSPMAIATTTSKLTAQGIASSVDKTAHSLTTEPSHSNGTSNGISTQDTDSLTNGASKIISNGTANPLPELSAARLNIALTSNPRTVPAAGSPEIASQKVCTDHMIQARWTVSNGWDAPSLQAYGPLSIMPTASVLHYATECFEGMKLYRGYDGKLRLFRPTLNCNRMLMSTNRIALPAFQPAELLKLIVALCAQDGAKWLPKDQPGAFLYIRPTMIATDSALGVQRPKEALLYVIMTMFPAMDASSTPGGMKLLASRDDMVRAWPGGFGYAKVGANYGPSLVAQGEARAQGFDQILWLFGEKCNVTEAGASNFFVVWKTKEGKTQLVTAPLGEKIILDGVTRRSVLELARTRLEKGGELEVVERKYDMFELEEAYNEGRLIECFVSGTAFFIAPISLINFRGKELNIDMKEGDMGTYTKTIKTWLKNIMWGKEQHEWGYVVEEKA
;
A
#
# COMPACT_ATOMS: atom_id res chain seq x y z
N MET A 1 -21.45 -28.23 -7.40
CA MET A 1 -20.32 -27.62 -6.67
C MET A 1 -19.37 -27.03 -7.71
N SER A 2 -19.42 -25.71 -7.92
CA SER A 2 -18.44 -25.03 -8.78
C SER A 2 -17.10 -24.95 -8.05
N PRO A 3 -15.95 -25.15 -8.73
CA PRO A 3 -14.66 -24.97 -8.11
C PRO A 3 -14.53 -23.52 -7.64
N MET A 4 -14.20 -23.36 -6.36
CA MET A 4 -13.96 -22.11 -5.68
C MET A 4 -12.93 -21.32 -6.52
N ALA A 5 -13.38 -20.30 -7.24
CA ALA A 5 -12.49 -19.44 -8.02
C ALA A 5 -11.49 -18.82 -7.05
N ILE A 6 -10.21 -19.17 -7.18
CA ILE A 6 -9.12 -18.55 -6.43
C ILE A 6 -9.20 -17.06 -6.73
N ALA A 7 -9.66 -16.27 -5.77
CA ALA A 7 -9.75 -14.83 -5.90
C ALA A 7 -8.37 -14.30 -6.33
N THR A 8 -8.33 -13.65 -7.50
CA THR A 8 -7.08 -13.18 -8.10
C THR A 8 -6.55 -12.04 -7.24
N THR A 9 -5.63 -12.35 -6.32
CA THR A 9 -5.07 -11.35 -5.41
C THR A 9 -4.08 -10.46 -6.15
N THR A 10 -4.23 -9.13 -6.06
CA THR A 10 -3.44 -8.15 -6.83
C THR A 10 -1.96 -8.08 -6.43
N SER A 11 -1.58 -8.49 -5.21
CA SER A 11 -0.17 -8.43 -4.75
C SER A 11 0.56 -9.78 -4.71
N LYS A 12 -0.09 -10.88 -5.08
CA LYS A 12 0.60 -12.17 -5.34
C LYS A 12 0.95 -12.24 -6.83
N LEU A 13 1.77 -11.30 -7.29
CA LEU A 13 2.32 -11.38 -8.63
C LEU A 13 3.21 -12.63 -8.70
N THR A 14 2.87 -13.55 -9.59
CA THR A 14 3.78 -14.64 -9.96
C THR A 14 5.01 -14.04 -10.65
N ALA A 15 6.11 -14.80 -10.81
CA ALA A 15 7.26 -14.32 -11.58
C ALA A 15 6.83 -13.81 -12.97
N GLN A 16 5.89 -14.52 -13.62
CA GLN A 16 5.27 -14.11 -14.87
C GLN A 16 4.42 -12.82 -14.75
N GLY A 17 3.70 -12.64 -13.64
CA GLY A 17 2.94 -11.43 -13.36
C GLY A 17 3.83 -10.21 -13.13
N ILE A 18 5.01 -10.40 -12.52
CA ILE A 18 6.04 -9.36 -12.38
C ILE A 18 6.60 -9.01 -13.76
N ALA A 19 7.05 -10.00 -14.54
CA ALA A 19 7.57 -9.78 -15.88
C ALA A 19 6.57 -9.03 -16.77
N SER A 20 5.31 -9.49 -16.83
CA SER A 20 4.26 -8.79 -17.59
C SER A 20 4.00 -7.36 -17.12
N SER A 21 4.14 -7.11 -15.81
CA SER A 21 3.99 -5.77 -15.23
C SER A 21 5.14 -4.84 -15.60
N VAL A 22 6.37 -5.37 -15.67
CA VAL A 22 7.55 -4.63 -16.11
C VAL A 22 7.48 -4.34 -17.62
N ASP A 23 7.13 -5.34 -18.43
CA ASP A 23 7.05 -5.24 -19.88
C ASP A 23 5.98 -4.25 -20.35
N LYS A 24 4.81 -4.25 -19.70
CA LYS A 24 3.71 -3.30 -20.00
C LYS A 24 4.17 -1.86 -19.91
N THR A 25 5.01 -1.54 -18.92
CA THR A 25 5.52 -0.20 -18.73
C THR A 25 6.60 0.10 -19.77
N ALA A 26 7.55 -0.82 -20.01
CA ALA A 26 8.61 -0.67 -21.00
C ALA A 26 8.09 -0.40 -22.43
N HIS A 27 7.14 -1.18 -22.94
CA HIS A 27 6.58 -0.97 -24.28
C HIS A 27 5.78 0.33 -24.42
N SER A 28 5.15 0.76 -23.33
CA SER A 28 4.36 1.98 -23.31
C SER A 28 5.20 3.27 -23.24
N LEU A 29 6.51 3.13 -23.02
CA LEU A 29 7.49 4.21 -22.99
C LEU A 29 8.25 4.37 -24.32
N THR A 30 8.22 3.37 -25.20
CA THR A 30 8.96 3.37 -26.48
C THR A 30 8.10 3.73 -27.70
N THR A 31 6.79 3.93 -27.53
CA THR A 31 5.85 4.23 -28.61
C THR A 31 5.18 5.59 -28.40
N GLU A 32 5.84 6.68 -28.80
CA GLU A 32 5.10 7.90 -29.14
C GLU A 32 4.44 7.68 -30.52
N PRO A 33 3.16 8.02 -30.72
CA PRO A 33 2.58 8.04 -32.06
C PRO A 33 3.30 9.11 -32.88
N SER A 34 3.84 8.72 -34.04
CA SER A 34 4.27 9.68 -35.04
C SER A 34 3.07 10.52 -35.45
N HIS A 35 3.01 11.78 -35.00
CA HIS A 35 2.08 12.75 -35.56
C HIS A 35 2.52 13.05 -37.00
N SER A 36 1.96 12.32 -37.97
CA SER A 36 1.99 12.74 -39.36
C SER A 36 1.10 13.97 -39.52
N ASN A 37 1.73 15.12 -39.75
CA ASN A 37 1.03 16.31 -40.21
C ASN A 37 0.43 16.02 -41.59
N GLY A 38 -0.85 15.70 -41.63
CA GLY A 38 -1.64 15.64 -42.85
C GLY A 38 -1.95 17.06 -43.33
N THR A 39 -1.07 17.64 -44.14
CA THR A 39 -1.43 18.78 -44.98
C THR A 39 -2.09 18.26 -46.25
N SER A 40 -3.42 18.44 -46.33
CA SER A 40 -4.17 18.37 -47.57
C SER A 40 -3.84 19.59 -48.43
N ASN A 41 -3.35 19.38 -49.65
CA ASN A 41 -3.68 20.17 -50.84
C ASN A 41 -3.24 19.40 -52.08
N GLY A 42 -4.19 19.19 -53.00
CA GLY A 42 -3.96 18.51 -54.27
C GLY A 42 -3.38 19.43 -55.34
N ILE A 43 -2.80 18.83 -56.38
CA ILE A 43 -3.06 19.04 -57.81
C ILE A 43 -2.20 18.03 -58.60
N SER A 44 -2.79 17.49 -59.66
CA SER A 44 -2.26 16.49 -60.59
C SER A 44 -1.18 17.03 -61.53
N THR A 45 -0.24 16.18 -61.96
CA THR A 45 0.15 15.96 -63.38
C THR A 45 1.03 14.72 -63.52
N GLN A 46 0.90 14.06 -64.67
CA GLN A 46 1.55 12.81 -65.08
C GLN A 46 3.02 12.96 -65.52
N ASP A 47 3.67 11.79 -65.58
CA ASP A 47 4.68 11.31 -66.54
C ASP A 47 6.19 11.34 -66.24
N THR A 48 6.76 10.16 -66.57
CA THR A 48 8.12 9.79 -67.04
C THR A 48 9.07 9.02 -66.12
N ASP A 49 9.48 7.87 -66.66
CA ASP A 49 10.55 6.96 -66.27
C ASP A 49 11.94 7.61 -66.18
N SER A 50 12.79 7.14 -65.27
CA SER A 50 14.18 6.68 -65.57
C SER A 50 15.02 6.33 -64.33
N LEU A 51 15.49 5.07 -64.33
CA LEU A 51 16.87 4.57 -64.08
C LEU A 51 17.77 5.17 -62.96
N THR A 52 18.08 4.29 -62.00
CA THR A 52 19.41 3.97 -61.39
C THR A 52 20.33 5.09 -60.85
N ASN A 53 20.58 5.11 -59.54
CA ASN A 53 21.86 4.67 -58.92
C ASN A 53 21.98 5.08 -57.44
N GLY A 54 22.40 4.11 -56.61
CA GLY A 54 23.48 4.30 -55.63
C GLY A 54 23.23 5.21 -54.42
N ALA A 55 22.67 4.65 -53.35
CA ALA A 55 23.18 4.85 -51.99
C ALA A 55 22.56 3.80 -51.06
N SER A 56 23.25 2.68 -50.87
CA SER A 56 22.99 1.78 -49.75
C SER A 56 23.23 2.55 -48.46
N LYS A 57 22.19 3.17 -47.89
CA LYS A 57 22.18 3.54 -46.49
C LYS A 57 22.23 2.25 -45.69
N ILE A 58 23.39 2.00 -45.12
CA ILE A 58 23.63 1.04 -44.06
C ILE A 58 22.51 1.24 -43.02
N ILE A 59 21.53 0.34 -43.01
CA ILE A 59 20.60 0.21 -41.89
C ILE A 59 21.43 -0.41 -40.78
N SER A 60 22.03 0.45 -39.95
CA SER A 60 22.57 0.01 -38.68
C SER A 60 21.40 -0.48 -37.84
N ASN A 61 21.21 -1.79 -37.78
CA ASN A 61 20.49 -2.46 -36.70
C ASN A 61 21.27 -2.25 -35.40
N GLY A 62 21.28 -1.01 -34.91
CA GLY A 62 21.78 -0.68 -33.60
C GLY A 62 20.78 -1.25 -32.60
N THR A 63 21.11 -2.39 -32.01
CA THR A 63 20.52 -2.79 -30.73
C THR A 63 20.92 -1.73 -29.72
N ALA A 64 20.08 -0.70 -29.55
CA ALA A 64 20.27 0.28 -28.49
C ALA A 64 20.42 -0.49 -27.18
N ASN A 65 21.50 -0.24 -26.44
CA ASN A 65 21.70 -0.87 -25.13
C ASN A 65 20.44 -0.61 -24.27
N PRO A 66 19.92 -1.63 -23.57
CA PRO A 66 18.76 -1.43 -22.71
C PRO A 66 19.08 -0.37 -21.65
N LEU A 67 18.13 0.52 -21.40
CA LEU A 67 18.28 1.56 -20.38
C LEU A 67 18.50 0.92 -19.00
N PRO A 68 19.33 1.52 -18.13
CA PRO A 68 19.56 1.04 -16.78
C PRO A 68 18.27 0.79 -15.98
N GLU A 69 18.18 -0.40 -15.38
CA GLU A 69 17.12 -0.74 -14.43
C GLU A 69 17.47 -0.28 -13.00
N LEU A 70 16.45 -0.14 -12.15
CA LEU A 70 16.65 0.10 -10.72
C LEU A 70 17.44 -1.07 -10.14
N SER A 71 18.61 -0.79 -9.54
CA SER A 71 19.45 -1.84 -8.97
C SER A 71 20.09 -1.39 -7.67
N ALA A 72 19.87 -2.16 -6.60
CA ALA A 72 20.51 -1.95 -5.32
C ALA A 72 22.03 -2.22 -5.36
N ALA A 73 22.53 -2.96 -6.36
CA ALA A 73 23.96 -3.18 -6.54
C ALA A 73 24.71 -1.90 -6.94
N ARG A 74 24.00 -0.88 -7.45
CA ARG A 74 24.54 0.45 -7.77
C ARG A 74 24.33 1.47 -6.65
N LEU A 75 23.94 1.03 -5.45
CA LEU A 75 23.63 1.93 -4.34
C LEU A 75 24.88 2.73 -3.93
N ASN A 76 24.82 4.04 -4.12
CA ASN A 76 25.80 4.98 -3.60
C ASN A 76 25.47 5.31 -2.14
N ILE A 77 26.47 5.34 -1.26
CA ILE A 77 26.28 5.58 0.17
C ILE A 77 26.99 6.88 0.56
N ALA A 78 26.22 7.85 1.06
CA ALA A 78 26.70 9.14 1.56
C ALA A 78 26.05 9.42 2.93
N LEU A 79 26.68 8.92 4.00
CA LEU A 79 26.13 9.01 5.35
C LEU A 79 26.13 10.46 5.87
N THR A 80 25.14 10.79 6.72
CA THR A 80 25.08 12.09 7.39
C THR A 80 26.27 12.27 8.33
N SER A 81 26.84 13.48 8.34
CA SER A 81 27.78 13.93 9.37
C SER A 81 27.08 14.55 10.58
N ASN A 82 25.78 14.81 10.49
CA ASN A 82 24.95 15.44 11.52
C ASN A 82 23.79 14.50 11.89
N PRO A 83 24.05 13.44 12.67
CA PRO A 83 23.01 12.52 13.10
C PRO A 83 21.97 13.22 13.98
N ARG A 84 20.69 12.91 13.77
CA ARG A 84 19.56 13.40 14.55
C ARG A 84 19.49 12.69 15.91
N THR A 85 18.96 13.36 16.91
CA THR A 85 18.68 12.75 18.22
C THR A 85 17.47 11.84 18.13
N VAL A 86 17.55 10.64 18.72
CA VAL A 86 16.40 9.75 18.90
C VAL A 86 15.55 10.30 20.05
N PRO A 87 14.27 10.66 19.84
CA PRO A 87 13.41 11.12 20.92
C PRO A 87 13.20 10.04 21.99
N ALA A 88 12.94 10.48 23.22
CA ALA A 88 12.56 9.58 24.30
C ALA A 88 11.24 8.85 23.99
N ALA A 89 11.11 7.61 24.47
CA ALA A 89 9.87 6.85 24.33
C ALA A 89 8.68 7.60 24.95
N GLY A 90 7.54 7.61 24.25
CA GLY A 90 6.32 8.31 24.71
C GLY A 90 6.35 9.84 24.63
N SER A 91 7.42 10.42 24.08
CA SER A 91 7.56 11.88 23.96
C SER A 91 6.56 12.51 22.97
N PRO A 92 6.22 13.81 23.14
CA PRO A 92 5.38 14.56 22.20
C PRO A 92 5.92 14.54 20.76
N GLU A 93 7.23 14.47 20.59
CA GLU A 93 7.90 14.38 19.29
C GLU A 93 7.50 13.11 18.55
N ILE A 94 7.44 11.96 19.24
CA ILE A 94 6.95 10.70 18.65
C ILE A 94 5.46 10.81 18.32
N ALA A 95 4.65 11.39 19.21
CA ALA A 95 3.22 11.56 18.98
C ALA A 95 2.92 12.44 17.74
N SER A 96 3.82 13.35 17.39
CA SER A 96 3.67 14.22 16.22
C SER A 96 3.75 13.50 14.87
N GLN A 97 4.34 12.29 14.81
CA GLN A 97 4.60 11.53 13.59
C GLN A 97 5.53 12.25 12.57
N LYS A 98 6.27 13.28 13.02
CA LYS A 98 7.15 14.10 12.16
C LYS A 98 8.63 13.70 12.23
N VAL A 99 9.01 12.83 13.17
CA VAL A 99 10.41 12.47 13.40
C VAL A 99 10.84 11.38 12.42
N CYS A 100 11.66 11.76 11.44
CA CYS A 100 12.30 10.82 10.52
C CYS A 100 13.70 10.41 11.00
N THR A 101 14.17 9.26 10.51
CA THR A 101 15.52 8.76 10.80
C THR A 101 16.61 9.58 10.10
N ASP A 102 17.87 9.21 10.29
CA ASP A 102 19.02 9.97 9.81
C ASP A 102 19.13 10.00 8.29
N HIS A 103 18.73 8.91 7.63
CA HIS A 103 18.92 8.72 6.20
C HIS A 103 17.62 8.45 5.44
N MET A 104 17.70 8.55 4.13
CA MET A 104 16.67 8.14 3.17
C MET A 104 17.30 7.51 1.94
N ILE A 105 16.51 6.72 1.20
CA ILE A 105 16.85 6.28 -0.16
C ILE A 105 16.27 7.27 -1.16
N GLN A 106 17.00 7.57 -2.23
CA GLN A 106 16.48 8.21 -3.44
C GLN A 106 16.96 7.50 -4.70
N ALA A 107 16.12 7.44 -5.73
CA ALA A 107 16.49 7.00 -7.07
C ALA A 107 15.66 7.77 -8.09
N ARG A 108 16.34 8.52 -8.95
CA ARG A 108 15.70 9.26 -10.05
C ARG A 108 15.57 8.37 -11.27
N TRP A 109 14.52 8.60 -12.05
CA TRP A 109 14.29 7.94 -13.32
C TRP A 109 13.95 8.97 -14.39
N THR A 110 14.48 8.80 -15.60
CA THR A 110 14.10 9.57 -16.79
C THR A 110 13.81 8.63 -17.96
N VAL A 111 12.92 9.06 -18.85
CA VAL A 111 12.60 8.29 -20.07
C VAL A 111 13.81 8.06 -20.97
N SER A 112 14.78 8.98 -20.99
CA SER A 112 15.96 8.90 -21.86
C SER A 112 17.12 8.10 -21.27
N ASN A 113 17.26 8.05 -19.93
CA ASN A 113 18.42 7.45 -19.28
C ASN A 113 18.08 6.25 -18.37
N GLY A 114 16.80 5.91 -18.21
CA GLY A 114 16.37 4.89 -17.27
C GLY A 114 16.58 5.33 -15.81
N TRP A 115 16.87 4.36 -14.94
CA TRP A 115 17.10 4.59 -13.52
C TRP A 115 18.54 5.02 -13.23
N ASP A 116 18.70 6.16 -12.57
CA ASP A 116 19.98 6.57 -12.00
C ASP A 116 20.41 5.59 -10.88
N ALA A 117 21.68 5.64 -10.49
CA ALA A 117 22.17 4.88 -9.34
C ALA A 117 21.45 5.35 -8.06
N PRO A 118 20.79 4.46 -7.29
CA PRO A 118 20.17 4.86 -6.03
C PRO A 118 21.19 5.44 -5.05
N SER A 119 20.76 6.36 -4.19
CA SER A 119 21.57 6.89 -3.09
C SER A 119 20.94 6.55 -1.74
N LEU A 120 21.77 6.15 -0.77
CA LEU A 120 21.48 6.22 0.66
C LEU A 120 22.16 7.48 1.18
N GLN A 121 21.37 8.46 1.56
CA GLN A 121 21.86 9.81 1.89
C GLN A 121 21.13 10.41 3.08
N ALA A 122 21.63 11.51 3.63
CA ALA A 122 20.98 12.23 4.72
C ALA A 122 19.51 12.59 4.38
N TYR A 123 18.60 12.40 5.33
CA TYR A 123 17.19 12.78 5.17
C TYR A 123 17.04 14.31 5.08
N GLY A 124 16.31 14.77 4.05
CA GLY A 124 16.13 16.20 3.75
C GLY A 124 14.98 16.49 2.78
N PRO A 125 14.75 17.78 2.46
CA PRO A 125 13.68 18.20 1.55
C PRO A 125 13.92 17.73 0.11
N LEU A 126 12.84 17.60 -0.65
CA LEU A 126 12.88 17.32 -2.10
C LEU A 126 12.83 18.64 -2.87
N SER A 127 13.74 18.84 -3.82
CA SER A 127 13.72 19.97 -4.75
C SER A 127 13.09 19.52 -6.07
N ILE A 128 11.84 19.92 -6.32
CA ILE A 128 11.11 19.62 -7.56
C ILE A 128 10.57 20.91 -8.18
N MET A 129 10.39 20.90 -9.50
CA MET A 129 9.84 22.06 -10.20
C MET A 129 8.39 22.31 -9.77
N PRO A 130 7.93 23.58 -9.67
CA PRO A 130 6.53 23.88 -9.37
C PRO A 130 5.54 23.32 -10.40
N THR A 131 6.00 23.06 -11.62
CA THR A 131 5.25 22.44 -12.72
C THR A 131 5.26 20.91 -12.69
N ALA A 132 5.85 20.29 -11.65
CA ALA A 132 5.92 18.83 -11.53
C ALA A 132 4.52 18.21 -11.49
N SER A 133 4.27 17.21 -12.35
CA SER A 133 2.96 16.56 -12.49
C SER A 133 2.35 16.08 -11.16
N VAL A 134 3.16 15.63 -10.21
CA VAL A 134 2.67 15.24 -8.86
C VAL A 134 1.88 16.35 -8.16
N LEU A 135 2.30 17.61 -8.30
CA LEU A 135 1.69 18.77 -7.63
C LEU A 135 0.34 19.18 -8.24
N HIS A 136 0.08 18.79 -9.49
CA HIS A 136 -1.11 19.21 -10.25
C HIS A 136 -2.10 18.06 -10.47
N TYR A 137 -1.60 16.84 -10.68
CA TYR A 137 -2.38 15.69 -11.14
C TYR A 137 -2.29 14.47 -10.23
N ALA A 138 -1.67 14.61 -9.05
CA ALA A 138 -1.54 13.54 -8.05
C ALA A 138 -0.94 12.24 -8.64
N THR A 139 0.02 12.38 -9.56
CA THR A 139 0.75 11.27 -10.16
C THR A 139 1.80 10.73 -9.16
N GLU A 140 1.29 10.10 -8.10
CA GLU A 140 2.06 9.58 -6.99
C GLU A 140 1.45 8.32 -6.37
N CYS A 141 2.33 7.43 -5.91
CA CYS A 141 1.94 6.27 -5.12
C CYS A 141 2.90 6.04 -3.97
N PHE A 142 2.44 5.29 -2.97
CA PHE A 142 3.24 5.02 -1.79
C PHE A 142 2.96 3.64 -1.22
N GLU A 143 3.87 3.18 -0.36
CA GLU A 143 3.72 1.99 0.44
C GLU A 143 3.81 2.26 1.94
N GLY A 144 3.43 1.26 2.72
CA GLY A 144 3.43 1.33 4.17
C GLY A 144 3.75 -0.02 4.78
N MET A 145 4.92 -0.10 5.41
CA MET A 145 5.35 -1.26 6.20
C MET A 145 6.08 -0.78 7.47
N LYS A 146 6.54 -1.73 8.29
CA LYS A 146 7.20 -1.41 9.55
C LYS A 146 8.44 -2.29 9.75
N LEU A 147 9.46 -1.69 10.38
CA LEU A 147 10.63 -2.35 10.93
C LEU A 147 10.41 -2.54 12.43
N TYR A 148 10.53 -3.77 12.93
CA TYR A 148 10.34 -4.09 14.35
C TYR A 148 11.65 -4.45 15.00
N ARG A 149 11.85 -4.05 16.25
CA ARG A 149 12.82 -4.71 17.14
C ARG A 149 12.12 -5.84 17.87
N GLY A 150 12.45 -7.07 17.47
CA GLY A 150 11.93 -8.28 18.10
C GLY A 150 12.44 -8.45 19.54
N TYR A 151 11.71 -9.26 20.32
CA TYR A 151 12.11 -9.62 21.69
C TYR A 151 13.34 -10.54 21.74
N ASP A 152 13.73 -11.11 20.61
CA ASP A 152 14.99 -11.84 20.41
C ASP A 152 16.14 -10.91 19.96
N GLY A 153 15.94 -9.59 20.01
CA GLY A 153 16.94 -8.60 19.67
C GLY A 153 17.19 -8.41 18.18
N LYS A 154 16.44 -9.05 17.27
CA LYS A 154 16.63 -8.91 15.82
C LYS A 154 15.72 -7.84 15.21
N LEU A 155 16.20 -7.15 14.18
CA LEU A 155 15.35 -6.32 13.31
C LEU A 155 14.55 -7.21 12.36
N ARG A 156 13.26 -6.88 12.15
CA ARG A 156 12.38 -7.62 11.22
C ARG A 156 11.47 -6.72 10.41
N LEU A 157 11.20 -7.13 9.19
CA LEU A 157 10.09 -6.64 8.35
C LEU A 157 9.00 -7.70 8.29
N PHE A 158 7.75 -7.28 8.12
CA PHE A 158 6.62 -8.21 7.99
C PHE A 158 6.14 -8.31 6.54
N ARG A 159 6.33 -9.48 5.92
CA ARG A 159 5.94 -9.80 4.53
C ARG A 159 6.29 -8.71 3.49
N PRO A 160 7.51 -8.13 3.52
CA PRO A 160 7.82 -6.92 2.76
C PRO A 160 7.75 -7.09 1.23
N THR A 161 7.95 -8.31 0.73
CA THR A 161 7.77 -8.63 -0.70
C THR A 161 6.36 -8.31 -1.20
N LEU A 162 5.33 -8.52 -0.37
CA LEU A 162 3.94 -8.20 -0.75
C LEU A 162 3.71 -6.70 -0.92
N ASN A 163 4.36 -5.88 -0.08
CA ASN A 163 4.34 -4.43 -0.24
C ASN A 163 5.05 -3.99 -1.52
N CYS A 164 6.25 -4.54 -1.81
CA CYS A 164 7.00 -4.19 -3.02
C CYS A 164 6.23 -4.57 -4.30
N ASN A 165 5.56 -5.73 -4.32
CA ASN A 165 4.70 -6.14 -5.42
C ASN A 165 3.51 -5.19 -5.60
N ARG A 166 2.87 -4.76 -4.51
CA ARG A 166 1.73 -3.83 -4.57
C ARG A 166 2.16 -2.43 -5.00
N MET A 167 3.39 -2.01 -4.66
CA MET A 167 3.96 -0.76 -5.16
C MET A 167 4.14 -0.80 -6.68
N LEU A 168 4.69 -1.88 -7.25
CA LEU A 168 4.80 -2.05 -8.70
C LEU A 168 3.42 -2.02 -9.39
N MET A 169 2.42 -2.66 -8.80
CA MET A 169 1.05 -2.58 -9.32
C MET A 169 0.52 -1.13 -9.29
N SER A 170 0.83 -0.39 -8.23
CA SER A 170 0.40 1.00 -8.09
C SER A 170 1.09 1.91 -9.10
N THR A 171 2.40 1.79 -9.32
CA THR A 171 3.13 2.59 -10.32
C THR A 171 2.57 2.36 -11.72
N ASN A 172 2.31 1.10 -12.08
CA ASN A 172 1.72 0.75 -13.37
C ASN A 172 0.33 1.35 -13.58
N ARG A 173 -0.46 1.51 -12.51
CA ARG A 173 -1.80 2.11 -12.62
C ARG A 173 -1.76 3.60 -12.97
N ILE A 174 -0.71 4.31 -12.55
CA ILE A 174 -0.57 5.77 -12.71
C ILE A 174 0.61 6.17 -13.60
N ALA A 175 0.99 5.30 -14.55
CA ALA A 175 2.01 5.56 -15.57
C ALA A 175 3.40 5.98 -15.03
N LEU A 176 3.73 5.59 -13.80
CA LEU A 176 5.08 5.74 -13.24
C LEU A 176 5.98 4.58 -13.71
N PRO A 177 7.32 4.76 -13.75
CA PRO A 177 8.23 3.73 -14.22
C PRO A 177 8.15 2.45 -13.37
N ALA A 178 8.25 1.32 -14.06
CA ALA A 178 8.34 0.02 -13.41
C ALA A 178 9.74 -0.23 -12.83
N PHE A 179 9.79 -1.19 -11.91
CA PHE A 179 11.02 -1.65 -11.28
C PHE A 179 10.83 -3.10 -10.83
N GLN A 180 11.93 -3.82 -10.63
CA GLN A 180 11.88 -5.15 -10.04
C GLN A 180 11.61 -5.05 -8.52
N PRO A 181 10.53 -5.67 -7.99
CA PRO A 181 10.18 -5.55 -6.56
C PRO A 181 11.29 -5.97 -5.60
N ALA A 182 12.12 -6.94 -6.01
CA ALA A 182 13.26 -7.41 -5.21
C ALA A 182 14.34 -6.33 -5.05
N GLU A 183 14.54 -5.46 -6.04
CA GLU A 183 15.53 -4.37 -5.97
C GLU A 183 15.06 -3.28 -5.01
N LEU A 184 13.76 -2.94 -5.04
CA LEU A 184 13.18 -2.05 -4.02
C LEU A 184 13.33 -2.63 -2.61
N LEU A 185 13.06 -3.94 -2.43
CA LEU A 185 13.23 -4.58 -1.13
C LEU A 185 14.67 -4.47 -0.61
N LYS A 186 15.67 -4.72 -1.47
CA LYS A 186 17.08 -4.57 -1.11
C LYS A 186 17.42 -3.15 -0.66
N LEU A 187 16.88 -2.13 -1.34
CA LEU A 187 17.04 -0.73 -0.95
C LEU A 187 16.41 -0.41 0.41
N ILE A 188 15.20 -0.91 0.67
CA ILE A 188 14.53 -0.78 1.98
C ILE A 188 15.38 -1.45 3.07
N VAL A 189 15.88 -2.67 2.82
CA VAL A 189 16.72 -3.42 3.76
C VAL A 189 18.02 -2.66 4.05
N ALA A 190 18.65 -2.07 3.03
CA ALA A 190 19.86 -1.26 3.22
C ALA A 190 19.63 -0.05 4.15
N LEU A 191 18.51 0.65 4.00
CA LEU A 191 18.12 1.74 4.91
C LEU A 191 17.81 1.23 6.32
N CYS A 192 17.06 0.14 6.44
CA CYS A 192 16.76 -0.49 7.73
C CYS A 192 18.03 -0.92 8.47
N ALA A 193 18.98 -1.53 7.75
CA ALA A 193 20.25 -2.00 8.30
C ALA A 193 21.15 -0.84 8.75
N GLN A 194 21.06 0.31 8.08
CA GLN A 194 21.86 1.50 8.40
C GLN A 194 21.36 2.24 9.63
N ASP A 195 20.05 2.49 9.73
CA ASP A 195 19.47 3.32 10.79
C ASP A 195 18.90 2.49 11.94
N GLY A 196 18.55 1.23 11.71
CA GLY A 196 17.77 0.42 12.65
C GLY A 196 18.43 0.19 14.01
N ALA A 197 19.75 0.01 14.07
CA ALA A 197 20.46 -0.22 15.33
C ALA A 197 20.34 0.98 16.30
N LYS A 198 20.48 2.20 15.77
CA LYS A 198 20.39 3.44 16.55
C LYS A 198 18.94 3.76 16.94
N TRP A 199 18.02 3.65 15.99
CA TRP A 199 16.63 4.11 16.15
C TRP A 199 15.71 3.07 16.80
N LEU A 200 16.13 1.80 16.81
CA LEU A 200 15.45 0.70 17.50
C LEU A 200 16.51 -0.13 18.23
N PRO A 201 17.09 0.34 19.35
CA PRO A 201 18.21 -0.34 19.98
C PRO A 201 17.79 -1.68 20.62
N LYS A 202 18.73 -2.61 20.76
CA LYS A 202 18.46 -4.01 21.19
C LYS A 202 17.91 -4.12 22.61
N ASP A 203 18.26 -3.18 23.48
CA ASP A 203 17.78 -3.06 24.86
C ASP A 203 16.35 -2.52 24.96
N GLN A 204 15.75 -2.09 23.84
CA GLN A 204 14.37 -1.60 23.76
C GLN A 204 13.52 -2.43 22.77
N PRO A 205 13.33 -3.74 23.02
CA PRO A 205 12.46 -4.55 22.18
C PRO A 205 11.00 -4.13 22.30
N GLY A 206 10.19 -4.47 21.29
CA GLY A 206 8.78 -4.09 21.26
C GLY A 206 8.50 -2.81 20.47
N ALA A 207 9.52 -2.02 20.15
CA ALA A 207 9.40 -0.81 19.33
C ALA A 207 9.38 -1.10 17.82
N PHE A 208 8.91 -0.12 17.03
CA PHE A 208 8.91 -0.17 15.58
C PHE A 208 9.14 1.20 14.94
N LEU A 209 9.63 1.20 13.70
CA LEU A 209 9.65 2.35 12.79
C LEU A 209 8.68 2.09 11.65
N TYR A 210 8.02 3.14 11.17
CA TYR A 210 7.22 3.07 9.96
C TYR A 210 8.08 3.39 8.74
N ILE A 211 8.00 2.57 7.70
CA ILE A 211 8.74 2.72 6.44
C ILE A 211 7.77 3.18 5.36
N ARG A 212 8.15 4.24 4.64
CA ARG A 212 7.35 4.89 3.60
C ARG A 212 8.11 4.95 2.26
N PRO A 213 8.09 3.87 1.47
CA PRO A 213 8.46 3.97 0.05
C PRO A 213 7.43 4.83 -0.68
N THR A 214 7.88 5.72 -1.54
CA THR A 214 7.04 6.66 -2.30
C THR A 214 7.63 6.87 -3.68
N MET A 215 6.79 6.95 -4.70
CA MET A 215 7.21 7.34 -6.04
C MET A 215 6.31 8.46 -6.55
N ILE A 216 6.93 9.52 -7.05
CA ILE A 216 6.26 10.74 -7.55
C ILE A 216 6.75 11.06 -8.97
N ALA A 217 5.86 11.56 -9.82
CA ALA A 217 6.24 12.11 -11.11
C ALA A 217 6.81 13.53 -10.94
N THR A 218 8.08 13.71 -11.31
CA THR A 218 8.79 15.00 -11.17
C THR A 218 8.99 15.73 -12.49
N ASP A 219 8.46 15.18 -13.58
CA ASP A 219 8.49 15.79 -14.91
C ASP A 219 7.93 17.22 -14.88
N SER A 220 8.74 18.17 -15.36
CA SER A 220 8.46 19.60 -15.34
C SER A 220 7.56 20.00 -16.53
N ALA A 221 6.32 19.53 -16.52
CA ALA A 221 5.34 19.80 -17.56
C ALA A 221 3.92 19.89 -17.00
N LEU A 222 3.21 20.97 -17.35
CA LEU A 222 1.79 21.15 -17.03
C LEU A 222 0.86 20.38 -17.98
N GLY A 223 1.37 19.73 -19.03
CA GLY A 223 0.54 18.91 -19.90
C GLY A 223 0.08 17.64 -19.17
N VAL A 224 -1.19 17.24 -19.35
CA VAL A 224 -1.68 15.95 -18.86
C VAL A 224 -1.17 14.84 -19.78
N GLN A 225 0.00 14.31 -19.45
CA GLN A 225 0.69 13.28 -20.23
C GLN A 225 1.41 12.28 -19.33
N ARG A 226 1.91 11.19 -19.91
CA ARG A 226 2.79 10.25 -19.22
C ARG A 226 4.06 10.98 -18.78
N PRO A 227 4.48 10.86 -17.50
CA PRO A 227 5.64 11.59 -17.01
C PRO A 227 6.93 11.07 -17.64
N LYS A 228 7.80 11.99 -18.06
CA LYS A 228 9.14 11.69 -18.59
C LYS A 228 10.22 11.63 -17.51
N GLU A 229 9.88 11.99 -16.27
CA GLU A 229 10.76 11.94 -15.10
C GLU A 229 9.98 11.56 -13.84
N ALA A 230 10.60 10.76 -12.98
CA ALA A 230 10.05 10.35 -11.69
C ALA A 230 11.13 10.23 -10.62
N LEU A 231 10.72 10.30 -9.36
CA LEU A 231 11.57 10.11 -8.19
C LEU A 231 10.98 9.03 -7.29
N LEU A 232 11.74 7.96 -7.06
CA LEU A 232 11.52 7.00 -5.99
C LEU A 232 12.28 7.46 -4.75
N TYR A 233 11.65 7.42 -3.58
CA TYR A 233 12.33 7.63 -2.31
C TYR A 233 11.76 6.74 -1.20
N VAL A 234 12.58 6.45 -0.19
CA VAL A 234 12.17 5.68 1.00
C VAL A 234 12.64 6.42 2.25
N ILE A 235 11.71 6.68 3.16
CA ILE A 235 12.00 7.25 4.49
C ILE A 235 11.53 6.31 5.59
N MET A 236 12.14 6.44 6.77
CA MET A 236 11.66 5.83 8.00
C MET A 236 11.29 6.91 9.01
N THR A 237 10.19 6.69 9.73
CA THR A 237 9.63 7.66 10.67
C THR A 237 9.15 6.98 11.95
N MET A 238 9.33 7.65 13.08
CA MET A 238 8.81 7.22 14.36
C MET A 238 7.31 7.48 14.42
N PHE A 239 6.59 6.45 14.84
CA PHE A 239 5.15 6.49 15.05
C PHE A 239 4.87 6.15 16.51
N PRO A 240 3.82 6.74 17.12
CA PRO A 240 3.41 6.34 18.46
C PRO A 240 3.04 4.87 18.48
N ALA A 241 3.21 4.23 19.65
CA ALA A 241 2.72 2.89 19.87
C ALA A 241 1.21 2.85 19.62
N MET A 242 0.79 2.12 18.58
CA MET A 242 -0.62 1.95 18.24
C MET A 242 -1.16 0.66 18.88
N ASP A 243 -1.22 0.63 20.21
CA ASP A 243 -1.76 -0.49 20.98
C ASP A 243 -3.13 -0.16 21.61
N ALA A 244 -3.63 -0.99 22.52
CA ALA A 244 -4.94 -0.76 23.15
C ALA A 244 -5.04 0.60 23.87
N SER A 245 -3.92 1.17 24.32
CA SER A 245 -3.89 2.51 24.93
C SER A 245 -4.20 3.63 23.91
N SER A 246 -4.01 3.36 22.61
CA SER A 246 -4.31 4.32 21.54
C SER A 246 -5.78 4.34 21.11
N THR A 247 -6.55 3.28 21.42
CA THR A 247 -8.01 3.21 21.22
C THR A 247 -8.68 2.43 22.37
N PRO A 248 -8.68 2.97 23.61
CA PRO A 248 -9.32 2.32 24.75
C PRO A 248 -10.80 2.09 24.45
N GLY A 249 -11.31 0.87 24.69
CA GLY A 249 -12.69 0.50 24.36
C GLY A 249 -13.01 0.39 22.86
N GLY A 250 -12.02 0.40 21.96
CA GLY A 250 -12.19 0.20 20.51
C GLY A 250 -12.69 1.42 19.72
N MET A 251 -12.53 1.36 18.39
CA MET A 251 -12.85 2.48 17.49
C MET A 251 -14.35 2.61 17.22
N LYS A 252 -14.80 3.86 17.11
CA LYS A 252 -16.15 4.23 16.67
C LYS A 252 -16.13 4.58 15.18
N LEU A 253 -17.02 3.97 14.41
CA LEU A 253 -17.14 4.20 12.97
C LEU A 253 -18.41 4.97 12.64
N LEU A 254 -18.28 5.96 11.76
CA LEU A 254 -19.41 6.60 11.09
C LEU A 254 -19.54 6.03 9.69
N ALA A 255 -20.65 5.37 9.38
CA ALA A 255 -20.88 4.83 8.05
C ALA A 255 -21.14 5.95 7.04
N SER A 256 -20.46 5.88 5.88
CA SER A 256 -20.52 6.95 4.87
C SER A 256 -21.93 7.09 4.28
N ARG A 257 -22.26 8.32 3.87
CA ARG A 257 -23.49 8.63 3.16
C ARG A 257 -23.33 8.39 1.66
N ASP A 258 -24.44 8.43 0.93
CA ASP A 258 -24.49 8.11 -0.50
C ASP A 258 -23.70 9.10 -1.38
N ASP A 259 -23.46 10.32 -0.88
CA ASP A 259 -22.63 11.35 -1.50
C ASP A 259 -21.11 11.17 -1.23
N MET A 260 -20.73 10.17 -0.44
CA MET A 260 -19.35 9.91 -0.03
C MET A 260 -18.93 8.49 -0.37
N VAL A 261 -18.34 8.33 -1.55
CA VAL A 261 -17.82 7.06 -2.05
C VAL A 261 -16.30 7.09 -2.15
N ARG A 262 -15.64 6.12 -1.51
CA ARG A 262 -14.16 6.03 -1.51
C ARG A 262 -13.59 5.58 -2.86
N ALA A 263 -14.27 4.63 -3.50
CA ALA A 263 -13.84 4.01 -4.76
C ALA A 263 -15.04 3.36 -5.45
N TRP A 264 -14.95 3.21 -6.77
CA TRP A 264 -15.99 2.62 -7.62
C TRP A 264 -15.38 1.65 -8.65
N PRO A 265 -16.15 0.67 -9.16
CA PRO A 265 -15.71 -0.24 -10.21
C PRO A 265 -15.18 0.53 -11.43
N GLY A 266 -14.05 0.10 -11.98
CA GLY A 266 -13.34 0.81 -13.05
C GLY A 266 -12.40 1.93 -12.56
N GLY A 267 -12.51 2.33 -11.29
CA GLY A 267 -11.60 3.28 -10.64
C GLY A 267 -10.23 2.69 -10.31
N PHE A 268 -9.64 3.15 -9.21
CA PHE A 268 -8.29 2.78 -8.79
C PHE A 268 -8.16 2.57 -7.27
N GLY A 269 -9.26 2.24 -6.58
CA GLY A 269 -9.27 1.96 -5.14
C GLY A 269 -8.36 0.80 -4.71
N TYR A 270 -8.14 -0.16 -5.61
CA TYR A 270 -7.21 -1.27 -5.41
C TYR A 270 -5.72 -0.89 -5.42
N ALA A 271 -5.37 0.31 -5.89
CA ALA A 271 -3.99 0.81 -5.96
C ALA A 271 -3.71 1.80 -4.82
N LYS A 272 -2.46 1.83 -4.32
CA LYS A 272 -2.09 2.68 -3.18
C LYS A 272 -1.56 4.05 -3.64
N VAL A 273 -2.45 4.81 -4.28
CA VAL A 273 -2.16 6.12 -4.90
C VAL A 273 -2.64 7.28 -4.02
N GLY A 274 -1.95 8.42 -4.05
CA GLY A 274 -2.28 9.59 -3.21
C GLY A 274 -3.72 10.10 -3.39
N ALA A 275 -4.21 10.07 -4.63
CA ALA A 275 -5.56 10.50 -5.01
C ALA A 275 -6.70 9.74 -4.30
N ASN A 276 -6.45 8.53 -3.77
CA ASN A 276 -7.45 7.77 -2.98
C ASN A 276 -7.61 8.30 -1.54
N TYR A 277 -6.74 9.20 -1.07
CA TYR A 277 -6.68 9.62 0.33
C TYR A 277 -7.11 11.08 0.51
N GLY A 278 -6.63 12.00 -0.34
CA GLY A 278 -6.92 13.43 -0.23
C GLY A 278 -8.42 13.74 -0.08
N PRO A 279 -9.29 13.27 -1.00
CA PRO A 279 -10.74 13.49 -0.91
C PRO A 279 -11.39 12.94 0.36
N SER A 280 -10.80 11.91 0.99
CA SER A 280 -11.37 11.29 2.20
C SER A 280 -11.16 12.13 3.45
N LEU A 281 -10.26 13.12 3.44
CA LEU A 281 -9.93 13.93 4.60
C LEU A 281 -11.09 14.83 5.07
N VAL A 282 -11.96 15.27 4.16
CA VAL A 282 -13.16 16.06 4.50
C VAL A 282 -14.11 15.22 5.34
N ALA A 283 -14.54 14.07 4.82
CA ALA A 283 -15.42 13.14 5.52
C ALA A 283 -14.82 12.67 6.85
N GLN A 284 -13.51 12.40 6.87
CA GLN A 284 -12.81 12.00 8.08
C GLN A 284 -12.76 13.12 9.15
N GLY A 285 -12.64 14.38 8.74
CA GLY A 285 -12.70 15.53 9.64
C GLY A 285 -14.10 15.70 10.25
N GLU A 286 -15.14 15.59 9.44
CA GLU A 286 -16.54 15.67 9.87
C GLU A 286 -16.92 14.54 10.84
N ALA A 287 -16.45 13.31 10.58
CA ALA A 287 -16.65 12.19 11.49
C ALA A 287 -15.98 12.42 12.85
N ARG A 288 -14.74 12.93 12.86
CA ARG A 288 -14.02 13.26 14.10
C ARG A 288 -14.70 14.35 14.90
N ALA A 289 -15.23 15.38 14.24
CA ALA A 289 -15.99 16.43 14.90
C ALA A 289 -17.26 15.90 15.60
N GLN A 290 -17.80 14.77 15.12
CA GLN A 290 -18.94 14.08 15.71
C GLN A 290 -18.55 13.00 16.74
N GLY A 291 -17.25 12.86 17.07
CA GLY A 291 -16.76 11.88 18.04
C GLY A 291 -16.54 10.46 17.49
N PHE A 292 -16.49 10.30 16.17
CA PHE A 292 -16.13 9.05 15.52
C PHE A 292 -14.64 9.02 15.12
N ASP A 293 -14.02 7.85 15.23
CA ASP A 293 -12.59 7.68 14.95
C ASP A 293 -12.31 7.59 13.46
N GLN A 294 -13.16 6.89 12.69
CA GLN A 294 -12.99 6.63 11.26
C GLN A 294 -14.33 6.56 10.53
N ILE A 295 -14.30 6.71 9.20
CA ILE A 295 -15.44 6.42 8.32
C ILE A 295 -15.50 4.92 8.01
N LEU A 296 -16.68 4.30 8.04
CA LEU A 296 -16.95 3.01 7.39
C LEU A 296 -17.47 3.28 5.98
N TRP A 297 -16.66 2.98 4.96
CA TRP A 297 -16.99 3.26 3.57
C TRP A 297 -18.02 2.28 3.01
N LEU A 298 -19.14 2.84 2.56
CA LEU A 298 -20.22 2.11 1.90
C LEU A 298 -20.16 2.32 0.38
N PHE A 299 -20.68 1.35 -0.37
CA PHE A 299 -20.75 1.42 -1.83
C PHE A 299 -22.08 0.91 -2.40
N GLY A 300 -22.64 1.69 -3.33
CA GLY A 300 -23.85 1.37 -4.08
C GLY A 300 -25.13 1.49 -3.25
N GLU A 301 -26.28 1.36 -3.93
CA GLU A 301 -27.62 1.55 -3.35
C GLU A 301 -27.92 0.61 -2.16
N LYS A 302 -27.32 -0.58 -2.19
CA LYS A 302 -27.44 -1.54 -1.08
C LYS A 302 -26.60 -1.19 0.13
N CYS A 303 -25.78 -0.13 0.10
CA CYS A 303 -24.88 0.21 1.20
C CYS A 303 -23.87 -0.91 1.50
N ASN A 304 -23.24 -1.49 0.46
CA ASN A 304 -22.28 -2.57 0.64
C ASN A 304 -21.08 -2.08 1.45
N VAL A 305 -20.68 -2.84 2.46
CA VAL A 305 -19.54 -2.51 3.30
C VAL A 305 -18.24 -2.80 2.56
N THR A 306 -17.28 -1.87 2.59
CA THR A 306 -16.00 -2.01 1.87
C THR A 306 -14.78 -1.98 2.81
N GLU A 307 -14.41 -0.80 3.29
CA GLU A 307 -13.24 -0.52 4.12
C GLU A 307 -13.62 0.45 5.24
N ALA A 308 -12.80 0.54 6.28
CA ALA A 308 -12.96 1.54 7.34
C ALA A 308 -11.71 2.40 7.42
N GLY A 309 -11.85 3.68 7.14
CA GLY A 309 -10.73 4.59 6.96
C GLY A 309 -9.80 4.12 5.83
N ALA A 310 -8.53 3.94 6.17
CA ALA A 310 -7.50 3.36 5.29
C ALA A 310 -7.21 1.87 5.58
N SER A 311 -8.14 1.16 6.22
CA SER A 311 -7.98 -0.23 6.67
C SER A 311 -9.07 -1.14 6.11
N ASN A 312 -8.74 -2.41 5.89
CA ASN A 312 -9.74 -3.41 5.52
C ASN A 312 -10.63 -3.76 6.72
N PHE A 313 -11.91 -4.01 6.50
CA PHE A 313 -12.88 -4.27 7.56
C PHE A 313 -13.29 -5.75 7.61
N PHE A 314 -13.44 -6.28 8.83
CA PHE A 314 -13.79 -7.65 9.12
C PHE A 314 -14.95 -7.71 10.12
N VAL A 315 -15.83 -8.68 9.92
CA VAL A 315 -16.95 -9.00 10.79
C VAL A 315 -16.84 -10.45 11.23
N VAL A 316 -17.07 -10.71 12.51
CA VAL A 316 -17.34 -12.04 13.04
C VAL A 316 -18.81 -12.09 13.46
N TRP A 317 -19.56 -13.05 12.94
CA TRP A 317 -20.96 -13.23 13.27
C TRP A 317 -21.36 -14.70 13.22
N LYS A 318 -22.62 -14.98 13.59
CA LYS A 318 -23.29 -16.23 13.28
C LYS A 318 -24.23 -16.06 12.08
N THR A 319 -24.27 -17.06 11.19
CA THR A 319 -25.35 -17.18 10.19
C THR A 319 -26.68 -17.49 10.89
N LYS A 320 -27.79 -17.44 10.15
CA LYS A 320 -29.12 -17.80 10.68
C LYS A 320 -29.19 -19.27 11.10
N GLU A 321 -28.38 -20.12 10.49
CA GLU A 321 -28.21 -21.54 10.82
C GLU A 321 -27.26 -21.77 12.01
N GLY A 322 -26.71 -20.71 12.60
CA GLY A 322 -25.88 -20.76 13.80
C GLY A 322 -24.38 -20.97 13.55
N LYS A 323 -23.93 -21.00 12.29
CA LYS A 323 -22.50 -21.18 11.96
C LYS A 323 -21.72 -19.89 12.17
N THR A 324 -20.60 -19.94 12.89
CA THR A 324 -19.71 -18.78 13.05
C THR A 324 -18.90 -18.53 11.78
N GLN A 325 -18.84 -17.27 11.33
CA GLN A 325 -18.07 -16.86 10.16
C GLN A 325 -17.19 -15.65 10.47
N LEU A 326 -16.00 -15.62 9.87
CA LEU A 326 -15.18 -14.42 9.68
C LEU A 326 -15.40 -13.92 8.25
N VAL A 327 -15.97 -12.73 8.10
CA VAL A 327 -16.39 -12.17 6.82
C VAL A 327 -15.62 -10.90 6.50
N THR A 328 -15.18 -10.75 5.25
CA THR A 328 -14.62 -9.50 4.72
C THR A 328 -15.02 -9.32 3.25
N ALA A 329 -15.03 -8.08 2.79
CA ALA A 329 -15.45 -7.76 1.43
C ALA A 329 -14.43 -8.29 0.39
N PRO A 330 -14.87 -8.71 -0.82
CA PRO A 330 -14.04 -9.40 -1.80
C PRO A 330 -13.26 -8.40 -2.66
N LEU A 331 -12.16 -8.85 -3.28
CA LEU A 331 -11.29 -7.98 -4.09
C LEU A 331 -11.73 -7.83 -5.56
N GLY A 332 -12.74 -8.58 -6.01
CA GLY A 332 -13.07 -8.74 -7.43
C GLY A 332 -13.42 -7.45 -8.18
N GLU A 333 -14.10 -6.51 -7.51
CA GLU A 333 -14.53 -5.23 -8.11
C GLU A 333 -13.44 -4.16 -8.09
N LYS A 334 -12.28 -4.44 -7.50
CA LYS A 334 -11.13 -3.53 -7.42
C LYS A 334 -11.42 -2.19 -6.71
N ILE A 335 -12.43 -2.17 -5.84
CA ILE A 335 -12.77 -1.02 -4.98
C ILE A 335 -12.17 -1.10 -3.57
N ILE A 336 -11.50 -2.20 -3.24
CA ILE A 336 -10.87 -2.46 -1.94
C ILE A 336 -9.36 -2.63 -2.15
N LEU A 337 -8.57 -2.05 -1.24
CA LEU A 337 -7.13 -2.24 -1.27
C LEU A 337 -6.76 -3.64 -0.75
N ASP A 338 -5.94 -4.36 -1.50
CA ASP A 338 -5.44 -5.70 -1.12
C ASP A 338 -4.40 -5.57 0.00
N GLY A 339 -4.87 -5.40 1.24
CA GLY A 339 -4.05 -5.21 2.43
C GLY A 339 -3.17 -6.40 2.76
N VAL A 340 -1.89 -6.16 3.06
CA VAL A 340 -0.97 -7.20 3.55
C VAL A 340 -1.48 -7.80 4.86
N THR A 341 -1.96 -6.95 5.78
CA THR A 341 -2.55 -7.43 7.04
C THR A 341 -3.83 -8.22 6.82
N ARG A 342 -4.75 -7.73 5.96
CA ARG A 342 -5.97 -8.48 5.55
C ARG A 342 -5.63 -9.88 5.05
N ARG A 343 -4.64 -10.00 4.16
CA ARG A 343 -4.20 -11.29 3.67
C ARG A 343 -3.69 -12.19 4.79
N SER A 344 -2.83 -11.67 5.66
CA SER A 344 -2.31 -12.44 6.79
C SER A 344 -3.39 -12.89 7.77
N VAL A 345 -4.42 -12.05 8.01
CA VAL A 345 -5.60 -12.43 8.80
C VAL A 345 -6.33 -13.60 8.16
N LEU A 346 -6.64 -13.53 6.87
CA LEU A 346 -7.33 -14.60 6.15
C LEU A 346 -6.51 -15.90 6.11
N GLU A 347 -5.20 -15.82 5.86
CA GLU A 347 -4.33 -17.00 5.84
C GLU A 347 -4.22 -17.66 7.21
N LEU A 348 -4.06 -16.88 8.29
CA LEU A 348 -4.05 -17.42 9.67
C LEU A 348 -5.41 -17.98 10.07
N ALA A 349 -6.51 -17.29 9.79
CA ALA A 349 -7.85 -17.75 10.13
C ALA A 349 -8.18 -19.06 9.42
N ARG A 350 -7.87 -19.19 8.12
CA ARG A 350 -8.05 -20.44 7.36
C ARG A 350 -7.23 -21.59 7.94
N THR A 351 -5.97 -21.32 8.30
CA THR A 351 -5.05 -22.36 8.75
C THR A 351 -5.25 -22.78 10.20
N ARG A 352 -5.63 -21.85 11.09
CA ARG A 352 -5.74 -22.09 12.54
C ARG A 352 -7.17 -22.25 13.03
N LEU A 353 -8.15 -21.50 12.49
CA LEU A 353 -9.53 -21.52 12.97
C LEU A 353 -10.44 -22.39 12.10
N GLU A 354 -10.38 -22.22 10.78
CA GLU A 354 -11.27 -22.94 9.86
C GLU A 354 -10.94 -24.43 9.76
N LYS A 355 -9.65 -24.79 9.64
CA LYS A 355 -9.22 -26.19 9.73
C LYS A 355 -9.54 -26.82 11.09
N GLY A 356 -9.63 -26.02 12.15
CA GLY A 356 -10.05 -26.45 13.49
C GLY A 356 -11.57 -26.56 13.67
N GLY A 357 -12.36 -26.13 12.68
CA GLY A 357 -13.82 -26.12 12.75
C GLY A 357 -14.41 -25.00 13.63
N GLU A 358 -13.61 -24.02 14.05
CA GLU A 358 -14.06 -22.95 14.97
C GLU A 358 -14.90 -21.87 14.26
N LEU A 359 -14.55 -21.53 13.01
CA LEU A 359 -15.32 -20.62 12.16
C LEU A 359 -15.05 -20.88 10.67
N GLU A 360 -15.91 -20.37 9.80
CA GLU A 360 -15.68 -20.36 8.35
C GLU A 360 -15.18 -19.00 7.87
N VAL A 361 -14.21 -18.98 6.94
CA VAL A 361 -13.65 -17.75 6.38
C VAL A 361 -14.32 -17.41 5.05
N VAL A 362 -15.07 -16.31 5.01
CA VAL A 362 -15.86 -15.91 3.83
C VAL A 362 -15.40 -14.57 3.27
N GLU A 363 -15.02 -14.57 1.99
CA GLU A 363 -14.82 -13.34 1.22
C GLU A 363 -16.04 -13.11 0.33
N ARG A 364 -16.99 -12.28 0.77
CA ARG A 364 -18.24 -11.99 0.04
C ARG A 364 -18.69 -10.54 0.23
N LYS A 365 -19.52 -10.06 -0.69
CA LYS A 365 -20.25 -8.81 -0.45
C LYS A 365 -21.26 -9.03 0.67
N TYR A 366 -21.42 -7.99 1.47
CA TYR A 366 -22.45 -7.86 2.49
C TYR A 366 -22.72 -6.37 2.68
N ASP A 367 -23.89 -6.05 3.19
CA ASP A 367 -24.31 -4.67 3.38
C ASP A 367 -24.64 -4.32 4.83
N MET A 368 -24.89 -3.04 5.08
CA MET A 368 -25.27 -2.55 6.40
C MET A 368 -26.61 -3.11 6.90
N PHE A 369 -27.51 -3.54 6.01
CA PHE A 369 -28.78 -4.12 6.41
C PHE A 369 -28.58 -5.54 6.95
N GLU A 370 -27.70 -6.33 6.34
CA GLU A 370 -27.25 -7.62 6.89
C GLU A 370 -26.58 -7.46 8.27
N LEU A 371 -25.75 -6.41 8.44
CA LEU A 371 -25.11 -6.11 9.72
C LEU A 371 -26.13 -5.71 10.80
N GLU A 372 -27.07 -4.82 10.47
CA GLU A 372 -28.15 -4.43 11.39
C GLU A 372 -29.00 -5.63 11.79
N GLU A 373 -29.38 -6.48 10.84
CA GLU A 373 -30.15 -7.69 11.13
C GLU A 373 -29.38 -8.62 12.07
N ALA A 374 -28.10 -8.88 11.80
CA ALA A 374 -27.25 -9.69 12.67
C ALA A 374 -27.09 -9.08 14.07
N TYR A 375 -27.00 -7.75 14.17
CA TYR A 375 -26.94 -7.05 15.44
C TYR A 375 -28.23 -7.21 16.25
N ASN A 376 -29.38 -6.91 15.64
CA ASN A 376 -30.69 -6.99 16.29
C ASN A 376 -31.05 -8.41 16.74
N GLU A 377 -30.59 -9.42 16.01
CA GLU A 377 -30.79 -10.84 16.34
C GLU A 377 -29.74 -11.40 17.32
N GLY A 378 -28.79 -10.58 17.80
CA GLY A 378 -27.72 -11.02 18.71
C GLY A 378 -26.72 -11.99 18.07
N ARG A 379 -26.63 -12.00 16.74
CA ARG A 379 -25.70 -12.83 15.95
C ARG A 379 -24.38 -12.14 15.64
N LEU A 380 -24.30 -10.82 15.67
CA LEU A 380 -23.06 -10.07 15.52
C LEU A 380 -22.16 -10.33 16.75
N ILE A 381 -20.94 -10.83 16.52
CA ILE A 381 -20.00 -11.20 17.60
C ILE A 381 -18.95 -10.11 17.79
N GLU A 382 -18.21 -9.77 16.74
CA GLU A 382 -17.10 -8.80 16.78
C GLU A 382 -16.94 -8.10 15.44
N CYS A 383 -16.44 -6.87 15.45
CA CYS A 383 -15.92 -6.19 14.26
C CYS A 383 -14.52 -5.68 14.53
N PHE A 384 -13.66 -5.72 13.51
CA PHE A 384 -12.32 -5.16 13.60
C PHE A 384 -11.82 -4.70 12.23
N VAL A 385 -10.82 -3.81 12.26
CA VAL A 385 -10.11 -3.37 11.06
C VAL A 385 -8.70 -3.94 11.02
N SER A 386 -8.19 -4.12 9.81
CA SER A 386 -6.82 -4.55 9.58
C SER A 386 -6.06 -3.61 8.64
N GLY A 387 -4.85 -3.21 9.05
CA GLY A 387 -4.01 -2.27 8.29
C GLY A 387 -2.64 -2.08 8.94
N THR A 388 -1.63 -1.59 8.22
CA THR A 388 -0.25 -1.49 8.75
C THR A 388 -0.17 -0.62 10.00
N ALA A 389 -1.00 0.43 10.11
CA ALA A 389 -0.98 1.37 11.23
C ALA A 389 -1.29 0.69 12.58
N PHE A 390 -2.50 0.17 12.74
CA PHE A 390 -2.97 -0.45 14.00
C PHE A 390 -2.82 -1.99 14.04
N PHE A 391 -2.41 -2.60 12.93
CA PHE A 391 -2.50 -4.05 12.64
C PHE A 391 -3.90 -4.58 12.70
N ILE A 392 -4.44 -4.67 13.91
CA ILE A 392 -5.79 -5.11 14.24
C ILE A 392 -6.30 -4.13 15.30
N ALA A 393 -7.35 -3.38 14.95
CA ALA A 393 -8.06 -2.52 15.88
C ALA A 393 -9.53 -2.97 16.00
N PRO A 394 -10.02 -3.20 17.23
CA PRO A 394 -11.41 -3.55 17.48
C PRO A 394 -12.33 -2.37 17.17
N ILE A 395 -13.58 -2.66 16.77
CA ILE A 395 -14.63 -1.67 16.56
C ILE A 395 -15.70 -1.83 17.63
N SER A 396 -15.98 -0.77 18.37
CA SER A 396 -17.00 -0.74 19.45
C SER A 396 -18.32 -0.18 19.04
N LEU A 397 -18.35 0.65 18.00
CA LEU A 397 -19.55 1.31 17.56
C LEU A 397 -19.53 1.45 16.05
N ILE A 398 -20.66 1.16 15.42
CA ILE A 398 -20.93 1.58 14.05
C ILE A 398 -22.21 2.43 14.09
N ASN A 399 -22.10 3.70 13.70
CA ASN A 399 -23.26 4.53 13.47
C ASN A 399 -23.65 4.48 11.99
N PHE A 400 -24.85 3.99 11.71
CA PHE A 400 -25.41 3.95 10.36
C PHE A 400 -26.75 4.67 10.36
N ARG A 401 -26.81 5.81 9.66
CA ARG A 401 -28.03 6.62 9.50
C ARG A 401 -28.70 6.96 10.84
N GLY A 402 -27.89 7.27 11.87
CA GLY A 402 -28.36 7.63 13.21
C GLY A 402 -28.67 6.44 14.12
N LYS A 403 -28.59 5.20 13.63
CA LYS A 403 -28.68 4.00 14.46
C LYS A 403 -27.30 3.55 14.90
N GLU A 404 -27.19 3.17 16.16
CA GLU A 404 -25.94 2.77 16.80
C GLU A 404 -25.91 1.26 17.02
N LEU A 405 -24.95 0.59 16.38
CA LEU A 405 -24.64 -0.82 16.60
C LEU A 405 -23.47 -0.87 17.60
N ASN A 406 -23.80 -1.08 18.88
CA ASN A 406 -22.81 -1.22 19.96
C ASN A 406 -22.26 -2.64 20.00
N ILE A 407 -20.95 -2.81 19.85
CA ILE A 407 -20.30 -4.11 19.70
C ILE A 407 -19.56 -4.47 20.99
N ASP A 408 -19.88 -5.64 21.55
CA ASP A 408 -19.37 -6.08 22.85
C ASP A 408 -17.86 -6.32 22.85
N MET A 409 -17.15 -5.67 23.78
CA MET A 409 -15.72 -5.87 24.04
C MET A 409 -15.50 -6.90 25.15
N LYS A 410 -15.81 -8.17 24.86
CA LYS A 410 -15.85 -9.25 25.88
C LYS A 410 -14.53 -9.50 26.63
N GLU A 411 -13.39 -9.12 26.07
CA GLU A 411 -12.05 -9.27 26.66
C GLU A 411 -11.47 -7.91 27.10
N GLY A 412 -12.32 -7.03 27.65
CA GLY A 412 -11.96 -5.69 28.12
C GLY A 412 -12.04 -4.66 27.01
N ASP A 413 -10.96 -4.53 26.22
CA ASP A 413 -10.86 -3.54 25.13
C ASP A 413 -11.05 -4.13 23.72
N MET A 414 -11.30 -5.44 23.61
CA MET A 414 -11.46 -6.15 22.33
C MET A 414 -12.29 -7.42 22.51
N GLY A 415 -12.70 -8.05 21.42
CA GLY A 415 -13.28 -9.40 21.46
C GLY A 415 -12.25 -10.52 21.31
N THR A 416 -12.69 -11.76 21.52
CA THR A 416 -11.87 -12.99 21.55
C THR A 416 -11.15 -13.25 20.24
N TYR A 417 -11.83 -13.18 19.09
CA TYR A 417 -11.21 -13.44 17.79
C TYR A 417 -10.23 -12.32 17.41
N THR A 418 -10.62 -11.08 17.65
CA THR A 418 -9.79 -9.89 17.44
C THR A 418 -8.49 -9.98 18.25
N LYS A 419 -8.57 -10.33 19.54
CA LYS A 419 -7.41 -10.53 20.43
C LYS A 419 -6.51 -11.66 19.95
N THR A 420 -7.10 -12.78 19.55
CA THR A 420 -6.39 -13.98 19.10
C THR A 420 -5.58 -13.68 17.83
N ILE A 421 -6.23 -13.12 16.80
CA ILE A 421 -5.60 -12.75 15.54
C ILE A 421 -4.51 -11.70 15.75
N LYS A 422 -4.78 -10.67 16.57
CA LYS A 422 -3.80 -9.64 16.92
C LYS A 422 -2.57 -10.24 17.60
N THR A 423 -2.77 -11.22 18.49
CA THR A 423 -1.70 -11.90 19.22
C THR A 423 -0.83 -12.73 18.30
N TRP A 424 -1.41 -13.51 17.38
CA TRP A 424 -0.64 -14.28 16.40
C TRP A 424 0.25 -13.38 15.53
N LEU A 425 -0.33 -12.31 14.98
CA LEU A 425 0.42 -11.35 14.16
C LEU A 425 1.54 -10.68 14.97
N LYS A 426 1.27 -10.28 16.22
CA LYS A 426 2.29 -9.73 17.12
C LYS A 426 3.41 -10.75 17.41
N ASN A 427 3.07 -12.01 17.65
CA ASN A 427 4.10 -13.01 17.95
C ASN A 427 5.05 -13.20 16.78
N ILE A 428 4.54 -13.21 15.55
CA ILE A 428 5.35 -13.29 14.33
C ILE A 428 6.21 -12.02 14.14
N MET A 429 5.58 -10.85 14.17
CA MET A 429 6.25 -9.57 13.85
C MET A 429 7.38 -9.23 14.85
N TRP A 430 7.20 -9.55 16.13
CA TRP A 430 8.19 -9.30 17.18
C TRP A 430 9.04 -10.53 17.54
N GLY A 431 8.98 -11.59 16.74
CA GLY A 431 9.89 -12.74 16.86
C GLY A 431 9.65 -13.66 18.07
N LYS A 432 8.47 -13.60 18.71
CA LYS A 432 8.05 -14.60 19.72
C LYS A 432 7.67 -15.93 19.07
N GLU A 433 7.20 -15.88 17.82
CA GLU A 433 6.96 -17.03 16.96
C GLU A 433 7.85 -16.91 15.73
N GLN A 434 8.73 -17.89 15.48
CA GLN A 434 9.53 -17.90 14.26
C GLN A 434 8.63 -18.32 13.09
N HIS A 435 8.58 -17.48 12.06
CA HIS A 435 7.71 -17.68 10.91
C HIS A 435 8.33 -17.05 9.66
N GLU A 436 8.16 -17.66 8.50
CA GLU A 436 8.63 -17.18 7.18
C GLU A 436 8.12 -15.77 6.80
N TRP A 437 7.13 -15.23 7.51
CA TRP A 437 6.60 -13.89 7.26
C TRP A 437 7.45 -12.79 7.90
N GLY A 438 8.26 -13.14 8.90
CA GLY A 438 9.24 -12.24 9.53
C GLY A 438 10.56 -12.26 8.76
N TYR A 439 10.76 -11.28 7.89
CA TYR A 439 12.02 -11.10 7.16
C TYR A 439 13.05 -10.44 8.08
N VAL A 440 14.09 -11.17 8.47
CA VAL A 440 15.15 -10.65 9.34
C VAL A 440 16.05 -9.68 8.55
N VAL A 441 16.33 -8.53 9.14
CA VAL A 441 17.27 -7.54 8.61
C VAL A 441 18.57 -7.67 9.39
N GLU A 442 19.66 -7.98 8.68
CA GLU A 442 21.00 -7.96 9.25
C GLU A 442 21.45 -6.51 9.48
N GLU A 443 21.86 -6.21 10.70
CA GLU A 443 22.36 -4.88 11.08
C GLU A 443 23.76 -4.68 10.49
N LYS A 444 24.08 -3.44 10.08
CA LYS A 444 25.48 -3.11 9.80
C LYS A 444 26.26 -3.07 11.12
N ALA A 445 27.40 -3.75 11.14
CA ALA A 445 28.32 -3.79 12.27
C ALA A 445 28.91 -2.41 12.59
#